data_AF-A0A661XB82-F1
#
_entry.id   AF-A0A661XB82-F1
#
_cell.length_a   1.000
_cell.length_b   1.000
_cell.length_c   1.000
_cell.angle_alpha   90.00
_cell.angle_beta   90.00
_cell.angle_gamma   90.00
#
_symmetry.space_group_name_H-M   'P 1'
#
loop_
_entity.id
_entity.type
_entity.pdbx_description
1 polymer ?
#
loop_
_entity_poly.entity_id
_entity_poly.type
_entity_poly.pdbx_seq_one_letter_code
_entity_poly.pdbx_strand_id
1 'polypeptide(L)' 'LIILDEPLNGLDFISIRKVLDIIRRKMAAGSGILLVSHNEEIFDRIVPKQCWYYLNSEE' A
#
# COMPACT_ATOMS: atom_id res chain seq x y z
N LEU A 1 7.70 -6.86 10.13
CA LEU A 1 6.41 -6.21 9.81
C LEU A 1 6.68 -4.74 9.55
N ILE A 2 6.21 -4.21 8.43
CA ILE A 2 6.28 -2.77 8.06
C ILE A 2 4.86 -2.27 7.96
N ILE A 3 4.56 -1.13 8.60
CA ILE A 3 3.23 -0.52 8.60
C ILE A 3 3.36 0.85 7.93
N LEU A 4 2.50 1.13 6.97
CA LEU A 4 2.49 2.38 6.20
C LEU A 4 1.08 2.96 6.24
N ASP A 5 0.95 4.17 6.78
CA ASP A 5 -0.30 4.92 6.86
C ASP A 5 -0.26 6.08 5.86
N GLU A 6 -1.15 6.04 4.88
CA GLU A 6 -1.25 6.99 3.76
C GLU A 6 0.09 7.34 3.07
N PRO A 7 0.97 6.36 2.75
CA PRO A 7 2.36 6.64 2.36
C PRO A 7 2.53 7.29 0.98
N LEU A 8 1.44 7.41 0.21
CA LEU A 8 1.45 8.00 -1.12
C LEU A 8 0.81 9.39 -1.18
N ASN A 9 0.27 9.89 -0.05
CA ASN A 9 -0.39 11.18 -0.02
C ASN A 9 0.58 12.32 -0.36
N GLY A 10 0.15 13.23 -1.23
CA GLY A 10 0.95 14.40 -1.66
C GLY A 10 2.15 14.08 -2.56
N LEU A 11 2.30 12.85 -3.03
CA LEU A 11 3.40 12.47 -3.93
C LEU A 11 3.01 12.64 -5.41
N ASP A 12 3.98 13.08 -6.21
CA ASP A 12 3.88 13.02 -7.67
C ASP A 12 3.97 11.57 -8.18
N PHE A 13 3.62 11.36 -9.46
CA PHE A 13 3.60 10.03 -10.08
C PHE A 13 4.96 9.29 -10.05
N ILE A 14 6.08 10.00 -10.22
CA ILE A 14 7.42 9.41 -10.22
C ILE A 14 7.76 8.97 -8.79
N SER A 15 7.45 9.80 -7.81
CA SER A 15 7.66 9.53 -6.39
C SER A 15 6.82 8.34 -5.91
N ILE A 16 5.56 8.24 -6.34
CA ILE A 16 4.70 7.07 -6.12
C ILE A 16 5.39 5.81 -6.63
N ARG A 17 5.85 5.80 -7.89
CA ARG A 17 6.51 4.63 -8.50
C ARG A 17 7.69 4.14 -7.66
N LYS A 18 8.53 5.05 -7.17
CA LYS A 18 9.70 4.72 -6.33
C LYS A 18 9.29 4.07 -5.01
N VAL A 19 8.25 4.58 -4.35
CA VAL A 19 7.72 3.99 -3.12
C VAL A 19 7.20 2.59 -3.37
N LEU A 20 6.43 2.39 -4.45
CA LEU A 20 5.92 1.07 -4.83
C LEU A 20 7.05 0.06 -5.08
N ASP A 21 8.12 0.48 -5.75
CA ASP A 21 9.29 -0.36 -6.01
C ASP A 21 10.06 -0.72 -4.72
N ILE A 22 10.08 0.16 -3.72
CA ILE A 22 10.65 -0.15 -2.40
C ILE A 22 9.78 -1.19 -1.67
N ILE A 23 8.46 -1.00 -1.66
CA ILE A 23 7.51 -1.93 -1.02
C ILE A 23 7.66 -3.32 -1.64
N ARG A 24 7.66 -3.42 -2.98
CA ARG A 24 7.86 -4.68 -3.71
C ARG A 24 9.16 -5.38 -3.34
N ARG A 25 10.28 -4.65 -3.25
CA ARG A 25 11.57 -5.22 -2.83
C ARG A 25 11.55 -5.72 -1.39
N LYS A 26 10.88 -5.00 -0.48
CA LYS A 26 10.73 -5.44 0.92
C LYS A 26 9.86 -6.69 1.04
N MET A 27 8.76 -6.76 0.29
CA MET A 27 7.93 -7.97 0.20
C MET A 27 8.74 -9.16 -0.33
N ALA A 28 9.49 -8.98 -1.41
CA ALA A 28 10.34 -10.03 -1.99
C ALA A 28 11.43 -10.51 -1.01
N ALA A 29 11.90 -9.65 -0.11
CA ALA A 29 12.82 -10.00 0.96
C ALA A 29 12.14 -10.67 2.18
N GLY A 30 10.84 -11.01 2.10
CA GLY A 30 10.10 -11.69 3.16
C GLY A 30 9.50 -10.78 4.23
N SER A 31 9.51 -9.45 4.03
CA SER A 31 8.87 -8.53 4.98
C SER A 31 7.35 -8.56 4.80
N GLY A 32 6.61 -8.83 5.88
CA GLY A 32 5.16 -8.56 5.92
C GLY A 32 4.90 -7.06 5.90
N ILE A 33 3.97 -6.61 5.04
CA ILE A 33 3.59 -5.21 4.85
C ILE A 33 2.10 -5.05 5.21
N LEU A 34 1.78 -4.04 6.02
CA LEU A 34 0.43 -3.54 6.24
C LEU A 34 0.34 -2.12 5.67
N LEU A 35 -0.55 -1.90 4.71
CA LEU A 35 -0.75 -0.63 4.04
C LEU A 35 -2.17 -0.13 4.34
N VAL A 36 -2.29 1.11 4.82
CA VAL A 36 -3.55 1.78 5.09
C VAL A 36 -3.67 2.98 4.16
N SER A 37 -4.76 3.06 3.40
CA SER A 37 -5.06 4.20 2.54
C SER A 37 -6.53 4.25 2.16
N HIS A 38 -7.03 5.46 1.88
CA HIS A 38 -8.35 5.70 1.31
C HIS A 38 -8.42 5.58 -0.22
N ASN A 39 -7.29 5.41 -0.93
CA ASN A 39 -7.28 5.33 -2.40
C ASN A 39 -7.08 3.89 -2.91
N GLU A 40 -8.16 3.32 -3.46
CA GLU A 40 -8.19 1.94 -3.95
C GLU A 40 -7.26 1.68 -5.16
N GLU A 41 -7.01 2.69 -6.01
CA GLU A 41 -6.17 2.53 -7.21
C GLU A 41 -4.71 2.16 -6.82
N ILE A 42 -4.29 2.54 -5.62
CA ILE A 42 -2.99 2.17 -5.07
C ILE A 42 -2.90 0.66 -4.88
N PHE A 43 -3.94 0.06 -4.27
CA PHE A 43 -3.92 -1.35 -3.93
C PHE A 43 -3.98 -2.24 -5.16
N ASP A 44 -4.76 -1.87 -6.19
CA ASP A 44 -4.90 -2.64 -7.44
C ASP A 44 -3.55 -2.91 -8.13
N ARG A 45 -2.54 -2.06 -7.91
CA ARG A 45 -1.22 -2.17 -8.55
C ARG A 45 -0.23 -3.07 -7.82
N ILE A 46 -0.50 -3.45 -6.57
CA ILE A 46 0.52 -4.02 -5.68
C ILE A 46 0.00 -5.21 -4.88
N VAL A 47 -1.30 -5.20 -4.53
CA VAL A 47 -1.90 -6.14 -3.61
C VAL A 47 -3.09 -6.83 -4.27
N PRO A 48 -3.11 -8.16 -4.36
CA PRO A 48 -4.27 -8.88 -4.86
C PRO A 48 -5.51 -8.61 -3.98
N LYS A 49 -6.69 -8.52 -4.60
CA LYS A 49 -7.96 -8.17 -3.92
C LYS A 49 -8.28 -9.03 -2.69
N GLN A 50 -7.82 -10.28 -2.67
CA GLN A 50 -7.98 -11.20 -1.55
C GLN A 50 -7.23 -10.78 -0.26
N CYS A 51 -6.29 -9.84 -0.34
CA CYS A 51 -5.63 -9.25 0.82
C CYS A 51 -6.20 -7.87 1.21
N TRP A 52 -7.33 -7.46 0.63
CA TRP A 52 -7.94 -6.17 0.94
C TRP A 52 -8.87 -6.30 2.13
N TYR A 53 -8.80 -5.32 3.02
CA TYR A 53 -9.69 -5.21 4.16
C TYR A 53 -10.30 -3.82 4.16
N TYR A 54 -11.62 -3.75 4.12
CA TYR A 54 -12.36 -2.51 4.20
C TYR A 54 -12.66 -2.21 5.67
N LEU A 55 -12.22 -1.05 6.13
CA LEU A 55 -12.60 -0.52 7.43
C LEU A 55 -13.89 0.28 7.24
N ASN A 56 -15.03 -0.38 7.48
CA ASN A 56 -16.30 0.31 7.58
C ASN A 56 -16.39 0.88 9.00
N SER A 57 -16.65 2.18 9.12
CA SER A 57 -17.24 2.71 10.36
C SER A 57 -18.71 2.31 10.34
N GLU A 58 -19.06 1.17 10.96
CA GLU A 58 -20.43 1.01 11.41
C GLU A 58 -20.68 2.05 12.50
N GLU A 59 -21.60 2.98 12.24
CA GLU A 59 -22.44 3.54 13.31
C GLU A 59 -23.54 2.53 13.64
#